data_AF-A0A850XYP0-F1
#
_entry.id   AF-A0A850XYP0-F1
#
_cell.length_a   1.000
_cell.length_b   1.000
_cell.length_c   1.000
_cell.angle_alpha   90.00
_cell.angle_beta   90.00
_cell.angle_gamma   90.00
#
_symmetry.space_group_name_H-M   'P 1'
#
loop_
_entity.id
_entity.type
_entity.pdbx_description
1 polymer ?
#
loop_
_entity_poly.entity_id
_entity_poly.type
_entity_poly.pdbx_seq_one_letter_code
_entity_poly.pdbx_strand_id
1 'polypeptide(L)'
;LALFNSRFLRLCADADPRVRPLGYAVRLWAGGQRLAGNRAGGGPLLTNYALSLLLVLFLQSRSPPVLPSLRRLQRLAGPQDRAQVGGWDCSFPRDAAGLEPSGNTQSSASLLAEFFSYFGSLDLGGLLLSPLEGRALPRPPPGTPGGLRPAPLTLQDPFELSHNVTANVTARTVSRFV
;
A
#
# COMPACT_ATOMS: atom_id res chain seq x y z
N LEU A 1 -6.77 -7.59 12.88
CA LEU A 1 -6.41 -6.77 11.71
C LEU A 1 -5.30 -7.39 10.86
N ALA A 2 -4.16 -7.82 11.44
CA ALA A 2 -3.06 -8.47 10.69
C ALA A 2 -3.47 -9.64 9.76
N LEU A 3 -4.44 -10.45 10.17
CA LEU A 3 -5.01 -11.52 9.33
C LEU A 3 -5.67 -10.96 8.05
N PHE A 4 -6.48 -9.91 8.18
CA PHE A 4 -7.15 -9.26 7.04
C PHE A 4 -6.16 -8.54 6.14
N ASN A 5 -5.14 -7.90 6.71
CA ASN A 5 -4.02 -7.34 5.95
C ASN A 5 -3.32 -8.39 5.09
N SER A 6 -3.05 -9.57 5.65
CA SER A 6 -2.40 -10.66 4.93
C SER A 6 -3.31 -11.24 3.84
N ARG A 7 -4.61 -11.36 4.09
CA ARG A 7 -5.62 -11.77 3.10
C ARG A 7 -5.78 -10.75 1.98
N PHE A 8 -5.78 -9.46 2.29
CA PHE A 8 -5.83 -8.38 1.32
C PHE A 8 -4.61 -8.40 0.39
N LEU A 9 -3.40 -8.50 0.95
CA LEU A 9 -2.19 -8.61 0.14
C LEU A 9 -2.18 -9.87 -0.74
N ARG A 10 -2.74 -10.98 -0.24
CA ARG A 10 -2.91 -12.20 -1.04
C ARG A 10 -3.90 -11.97 -2.18
N LEU A 11 -5.06 -11.39 -1.91
CA LEU A 11 -6.05 -11.04 -2.92
C LEU A 11 -5.42 -10.16 -4.02
N CYS A 12 -4.67 -9.12 -3.64
CA CYS A 12 -3.95 -8.28 -4.61
C CYS A 12 -2.96 -9.09 -5.44
N ALA A 13 -2.21 -10.01 -4.83
CA ALA A 13 -1.26 -10.86 -5.52
C ALA A 13 -1.90 -11.90 -6.46
N ASP A 14 -3.17 -12.24 -6.22
CA ASP A 14 -3.95 -13.17 -7.03
C ASP A 14 -4.79 -12.44 -8.10
N ALA A 15 -5.09 -11.16 -7.91
CA ALA A 15 -5.86 -10.33 -8.84
C ALA A 15 -5.10 -9.96 -10.12
N ASP A 16 -3.77 -9.86 -10.08
CA ASP A 16 -2.96 -9.59 -11.26
C ASP A 16 -1.60 -10.30 -11.20
N PRO A 17 -1.19 -11.03 -12.25
CA PRO A 17 0.04 -11.84 -12.25
C PRO A 17 1.32 -11.01 -12.13
N ARG A 18 1.29 -9.70 -12.44
CA ARG A 18 2.47 -8.82 -12.38
C ARG A 18 2.83 -8.43 -10.94
N VAL A 19 1.90 -8.56 -10.00
CA VAL A 19 2.07 -8.12 -8.61
C VAL A 19 3.17 -8.89 -7.89
N ARG A 20 3.22 -10.21 -8.06
CA ARG A 20 4.22 -11.06 -7.39
C ARG A 20 5.64 -10.76 -7.89
N PRO A 21 5.93 -10.77 -9.21
CA PRO A 21 7.25 -10.37 -9.73
C PRO A 21 7.68 -8.97 -9.29
N LEU A 22 6.78 -7.98 -9.36
CA LEU A 22 7.07 -6.62 -8.90
C LEU A 22 7.37 -6.59 -7.39
N GLY A 23 6.60 -7.34 -6.60
CA GLY A 23 6.82 -7.47 -5.16
C GLY A 23 8.20 -8.01 -4.82
N TYR A 24 8.67 -9.03 -5.54
CA TYR A 24 10.03 -9.54 -5.38
C TYR A 24 11.08 -8.53 -5.83
N ALA A 25 10.92 -7.91 -6.99
CA ALA A 25 11.87 -6.92 -7.52
C ALA A 25 12.05 -5.72 -6.57
N VAL A 26 10.94 -5.13 -6.10
CA VAL A 26 10.96 -4.01 -5.15
C VAL A 26 11.60 -4.41 -3.82
N ARG A 27 11.32 -5.63 -3.32
CA ARG A 27 11.94 -6.11 -2.07
C ARG A 27 13.45 -6.32 -2.21
N LEU A 28 13.90 -6.90 -3.31
CA LEU A 28 15.32 -7.10 -3.59
C LEU A 28 16.05 -5.76 -3.72
N TRP A 29 15.48 -4.82 -4.46
CA TRP A 29 15.99 -3.46 -4.57
C TRP A 29 16.08 -2.78 -3.18
N ALA A 30 15.00 -2.78 -2.41
CA ALA A 30 14.97 -2.13 -1.10
C ALA A 30 15.96 -2.76 -0.10
N GLY A 31 16.15 -4.08 -0.17
CA GLY A 31 17.18 -4.78 0.59
C GLY A 31 18.60 -4.37 0.19
N GLY A 32 18.89 -4.34 -1.12
CA GLY A 32 20.18 -3.88 -1.65
C GLY A 32 20.50 -2.43 -1.29
N GLN A 33 19.49 -1.55 -1.29
CA GLN A 33 19.62 -0.15 -0.89
C GLN A 33 19.60 0.06 0.64
N ARG A 34 19.44 -1.00 1.45
CA ARG A 34 19.29 -0.89 2.92
C ARG A 34 18.18 0.08 3.32
N LEU A 35 17.07 0.03 2.59
CA LEU A 35 15.83 0.78 2.86
C LEU A 35 14.82 -0.05 3.64
N ALA A 36 14.99 -1.37 3.64
CA ALA A 36 14.16 -2.33 4.36
C ALA A 36 15.00 -3.47 4.95
N GLY A 37 14.37 -4.31 5.75
CA GLY A 37 15.00 -5.51 6.33
C GLY A 37 15.64 -5.28 7.69
N ASN A 38 14.95 -4.58 8.60
CA ASN A 38 15.34 -4.51 10.02
C ASN A 38 15.53 -5.93 10.58
N ARG A 39 16.78 -6.35 10.79
CA ARG A 39 17.14 -7.72 11.24
C ARG A 39 16.56 -8.08 12.62
N ALA A 40 16.23 -7.09 13.45
CA ALA A 40 15.73 -7.28 14.81
C ALA A 40 14.30 -6.75 15.05
N GLY A 41 13.60 -6.27 14.00
CA GLY A 41 12.35 -5.50 14.18
C GLY A 41 12.58 -4.11 14.80
N GLY A 42 11.64 -3.17 14.62
CA GLY A 42 11.65 -1.89 15.34
C GLY A 42 12.70 -0.83 14.95
N GLY A 43 13.33 -0.91 13.77
CA GLY A 43 14.32 0.08 13.28
C GLY A 43 13.75 1.15 12.32
N PRO A 44 14.55 2.14 11.89
CA PRO A 44 14.11 3.29 11.10
C PRO A 44 13.81 3.00 9.62
N LEU A 45 13.94 1.73 9.21
CA LEU A 45 13.75 1.25 7.84
C LEU A 45 12.30 0.84 7.57
N LEU A 46 11.94 0.76 6.29
CA LEU A 46 10.65 0.25 5.85
C LEU A 46 10.49 -1.22 6.25
N THR A 47 9.30 -1.57 6.73
CA THR A 47 8.93 -2.99 6.92
C THR A 47 8.58 -3.61 5.56
N ASN A 48 8.69 -4.94 5.45
CA ASN A 48 8.26 -5.65 4.25
C ASN A 48 6.75 -5.45 3.97
N TYR A 49 5.97 -5.26 5.04
CA TYR A 49 4.56 -4.93 4.94
C TYR A 49 4.34 -3.55 4.32
N ALA A 50 5.02 -2.52 4.82
CA ALA A 50 4.96 -1.17 4.24
C ALA A 50 5.38 -1.13 2.77
N LEU A 51 6.47 -1.84 2.41
CA LEU A 51 6.89 -1.95 1.00
C LEU A 51 5.82 -2.60 0.12
N SER A 52 5.18 -3.67 0.60
CA SER A 52 4.08 -4.31 -0.13
C SER A 52 2.90 -3.37 -0.31
N LEU A 53 2.55 -2.57 0.70
CA LEU A 53 1.48 -1.58 0.57
C LEU A 53 1.85 -0.42 -0.37
N LEU A 54 3.10 0.05 -0.39
CA LEU A 54 3.56 1.04 -1.38
C LEU A 54 3.40 0.52 -2.81
N LEU A 55 3.77 -0.73 -3.05
CA LEU A 55 3.56 -1.36 -4.35
C LEU A 55 2.07 -1.48 -4.70
N VAL A 56 1.24 -1.94 -3.77
CA VAL A 56 -0.22 -2.02 -3.98
C VAL A 56 -0.80 -0.66 -4.33
N LEU A 57 -0.46 0.38 -3.57
CA LEU A 57 -0.91 1.75 -3.85
C LEU A 57 -0.46 2.24 -5.22
N PHE A 58 0.81 2.02 -5.58
CA PHE A 58 1.32 2.38 -6.90
C PHE A 58 0.50 1.73 -8.01
N LEU A 59 0.21 0.44 -7.89
CA LEU A 59 -0.60 -0.32 -8.85
C LEU A 59 -2.06 0.13 -8.89
N GLN A 60 -2.62 0.56 -7.75
CA GLN A 60 -3.94 1.19 -7.66
C GLN A 60 -3.98 2.57 -8.34
N SER A 61 -2.89 3.31 -8.29
CA SER A 61 -2.78 4.68 -8.85
C SER A 61 -2.57 4.72 -10.38
N ARG A 62 -2.38 3.57 -11.03
CA ARG A 62 -2.20 3.53 -12.49
C ARG A 62 -3.47 3.95 -13.23
N SER A 63 -3.30 4.39 -14.47
CA SER A 63 -4.42 4.73 -15.35
C SER A 63 -4.26 3.98 -16.68
N PRO A 64 -5.06 2.92 -16.94
CA PRO A 64 -6.05 2.33 -16.05
C PRO A 64 -5.41 1.60 -14.84
N PRO A 65 -6.15 1.40 -13.73
CA PRO A 65 -5.61 0.81 -12.50
C PRO A 65 -5.28 -0.67 -12.69
N VAL A 66 -4.11 -1.09 -12.19
CA VAL A 66 -3.70 -2.50 -12.18
C VAL A 66 -4.42 -3.27 -11.06
N LEU A 67 -4.61 -2.62 -9.92
CA LEU A 67 -5.33 -3.17 -8.78
C LEU A 67 -6.52 -2.28 -8.38
N PRO A 68 -7.64 -2.85 -7.92
CA PRO A 68 -8.71 -2.06 -7.32
C PRO A 68 -8.28 -1.47 -5.97
N SER A 69 -8.83 -0.30 -5.63
CA SER A 69 -8.72 0.24 -4.27
C SER A 69 -9.47 -0.65 -3.27
N LEU A 70 -9.07 -0.65 -1.99
CA LEU A 70 -9.83 -1.42 -1.00
C LEU A 70 -11.27 -0.90 -0.87
N ARG A 71 -11.52 0.41 -1.02
CA ARG A 71 -12.88 0.93 -1.04
C ARG A 71 -13.72 0.35 -2.19
N ARG A 72 -13.12 0.11 -3.36
CA ARG A 72 -13.81 -0.58 -4.46
C ARG A 72 -14.10 -2.04 -4.09
N LEU A 73 -13.16 -2.73 -3.47
CA LEU A 73 -13.35 -4.10 -3.00
C LEU A 73 -14.44 -4.20 -1.92
N GLN A 74 -14.49 -3.27 -0.95
CA GLN A 74 -15.56 -3.19 0.06
C GLN A 74 -16.95 -3.08 -0.57
N ARG A 75 -17.09 -2.36 -1.69
CA ARG A 75 -18.36 -2.25 -2.43
C ARG A 75 -18.75 -3.53 -3.17
N LEU A 76 -17.77 -4.36 -3.52
CA LEU A 76 -17.98 -5.67 -4.16
C LEU A 76 -18.21 -6.78 -3.13
N ALA A 77 -18.00 -6.52 -1.84
CA ALA A 77 -18.14 -7.51 -0.78
C ALA A 77 -19.60 -7.97 -0.65
N GLY A 78 -19.82 -9.28 -0.74
CA GLY A 78 -21.13 -9.89 -0.53
C GLY A 78 -21.49 -9.99 0.95
N PRO A 79 -22.72 -10.46 1.30
CA PRO A 79 -23.12 -10.69 2.68
C PRO A 79 -22.16 -11.61 3.46
N GLN A 80 -21.58 -12.59 2.76
CA GLN A 80 -20.62 -13.57 3.29
C GLN A 80 -19.23 -12.96 3.56
N ASP A 81 -18.92 -11.81 2.97
CA ASP A 81 -17.62 -11.15 3.07
C ASP A 81 -17.57 -10.08 4.16
N ARG A 82 -18.72 -9.78 4.77
CA ARG A 82 -18.84 -8.76 5.81
C ARG A 82 -17.99 -9.15 7.03
N ALA A 83 -17.09 -8.26 7.40
CA ALA A 83 -16.26 -8.42 8.58
C ALA A 83 -15.96 -7.07 9.22
N GLN A 84 -16.07 -7.01 10.54
CA GLN A 84 -15.67 -5.83 11.33
C GLN A 84 -14.75 -6.29 12.46
N VAL A 85 -13.60 -5.62 12.61
CA VAL A 85 -12.64 -5.92 13.68
C VAL A 85 -12.19 -4.64 14.34
N GLY A 86 -12.45 -4.49 15.64
CA GLY A 86 -12.05 -3.31 16.39
C GLY A 86 -12.68 -2.01 15.86
N GLY A 87 -13.92 -2.08 15.37
CA GLY A 87 -14.64 -0.95 14.76
C GLY A 87 -14.31 -0.70 13.29
N TRP A 88 -13.26 -1.31 12.73
CA TRP A 88 -12.85 -1.14 11.34
C TRP A 88 -13.56 -2.10 10.40
N ASP A 89 -14.02 -1.59 9.26
CA ASP A 89 -14.60 -2.40 8.18
C ASP A 89 -13.50 -3.17 7.44
N CYS A 90 -13.50 -4.49 7.60
CA CYS A 90 -12.57 -5.42 6.98
C CYS A 90 -13.22 -6.23 5.85
N SER A 91 -14.33 -5.75 5.28
CA SER A 91 -15.09 -6.46 4.25
C SER A 91 -14.43 -6.34 2.88
N PHE A 92 -14.17 -7.47 2.21
CA PHE A 92 -13.72 -7.54 0.83
C PHE A 92 -13.88 -8.98 0.30
N PRO A 93 -13.97 -9.19 -1.03
CA PRO A 93 -14.09 -10.52 -1.62
C PRO A 93 -12.97 -11.47 -1.16
N ARG A 94 -13.34 -12.70 -0.80
CA ARG A 94 -12.38 -13.70 -0.28
C ARG A 94 -11.38 -14.20 -1.32
N ASP A 95 -11.74 -14.13 -2.59
CA ASP A 95 -10.91 -14.53 -3.71
C ASP A 95 -11.03 -13.56 -4.89
N ALA A 96 -10.10 -13.68 -5.83
CA ALA A 96 -10.01 -12.80 -6.99
C ALA A 96 -10.84 -13.28 -8.20
N ALA A 97 -11.51 -14.44 -8.12
CA ALA A 97 -12.16 -15.05 -9.28
C ALA A 97 -13.34 -14.21 -9.80
N GLY A 98 -14.00 -13.47 -8.92
CA GLY A 98 -15.08 -12.54 -9.25
C GLY A 98 -14.62 -11.11 -9.55
N LEU A 99 -13.31 -10.84 -9.59
CA LEU A 99 -12.79 -9.50 -9.89
C LEU A 99 -12.62 -9.34 -11.41
N GLU A 100 -13.13 -8.23 -11.93
CA GLU A 100 -12.88 -7.85 -13.32
C GLU A 100 -11.37 -7.67 -13.57
N PRO A 101 -10.82 -8.25 -14.65
CA PRO A 101 -9.43 -8.07 -15.02
C PRO A 101 -9.08 -6.59 -15.20
N SER A 102 -7.83 -6.24 -14.91
CA SER A 102 -7.33 -4.89 -15.18
C SER A 102 -7.29 -4.62 -16.69
N GLY A 103 -7.77 -3.44 -17.10
CA GLY A 103 -7.57 -2.92 -18.46
C GLY A 103 -6.14 -2.42 -18.72
N ASN A 104 -5.23 -2.52 -17.75
CA ASN A 104 -3.86 -2.04 -17.86
C ASN A 104 -2.97 -3.05 -18.60
N THR A 105 -2.35 -2.59 -19.68
CA THR A 105 -1.51 -3.40 -20.58
C THR A 105 0.00 -3.18 -20.39
N GLN A 106 0.41 -2.39 -19.40
CA GLN A 106 1.83 -2.11 -19.16
C GLN A 106 2.60 -3.38 -18.76
N SER A 107 3.84 -3.52 -19.24
CA SER A 107 4.70 -4.63 -18.84
C SER A 107 5.20 -4.47 -17.40
N SER A 108 5.59 -5.58 -16.75
CA SER A 108 6.20 -5.53 -15.41
C SER A 108 7.46 -4.65 -15.38
N ALA A 109 8.23 -4.58 -16.48
CA ALA A 109 9.40 -3.72 -16.56
C ALA A 109 9.03 -2.22 -16.57
N SER A 110 8.03 -1.83 -17.36
CA SER A 110 7.51 -0.46 -17.38
C SER A 110 6.93 -0.06 -16.03
N LEU A 111 6.12 -0.94 -15.42
CA LEU A 111 5.56 -0.71 -14.08
C LEU A 111 6.65 -0.57 -13.02
N LEU A 112 7.75 -1.33 -13.10
CA LEU A 112 8.86 -1.21 -12.17
C LEU A 112 9.59 0.13 -12.32
N ALA A 113 9.85 0.57 -13.56
CA ALA A 113 10.47 1.87 -13.81
C ALA A 113 9.57 3.02 -13.33
N GLU A 114 8.28 2.94 -13.61
CA GLU A 114 7.30 3.91 -13.17
C GLU A 114 7.08 3.90 -11.65
N PHE A 115 7.28 2.77 -10.96
CA PHE A 115 7.23 2.73 -9.51
C PHE A 115 8.26 3.68 -8.90
N PHE A 116 9.50 3.65 -9.42
CA PHE A 116 10.56 4.56 -8.97
C PHE A 116 10.27 6.00 -9.35
N SER A 117 9.85 6.26 -10.61
CA SER A 117 9.52 7.61 -11.06
C SER A 117 8.32 8.21 -10.29
N TYR A 118 7.31 7.41 -10.00
CA TYR A 118 6.12 7.83 -9.26
C TYR A 118 6.50 8.28 -7.85
N PHE A 119 7.13 7.44 -7.05
CA PHE A 119 7.53 7.85 -5.70
C PHE A 119 8.62 8.92 -5.69
N GLY A 120 9.51 8.90 -6.70
CA GLY A 120 10.56 9.89 -6.95
C GLY A 120 10.05 11.33 -7.13
N SER A 121 8.83 11.48 -7.64
CA SER A 121 8.24 12.78 -8.00
C SER A 121 7.26 13.35 -6.95
N LEU A 122 6.91 12.56 -5.92
CA LEU A 122 5.94 12.97 -4.91
C LEU A 122 6.60 13.73 -3.76
N ASP A 123 5.94 14.80 -3.30
CA ASP A 123 6.20 15.36 -1.97
C ASP A 123 5.57 14.46 -0.89
N LEU A 124 6.28 13.41 -0.50
CA LEU A 124 5.83 12.46 0.51
C LEU A 124 5.58 13.10 1.89
N GLY A 125 6.22 14.24 2.17
CA GLY A 125 6.06 15.00 3.40
C GLY A 125 4.70 15.70 3.49
N GLY A 126 4.12 16.08 2.35
CA GLY A 126 2.80 16.74 2.27
C GLY A 126 1.63 15.77 2.07
N LEU A 127 1.91 14.49 1.82
CA LEU A 127 0.89 13.53 1.39
C LEU A 127 0.53 12.49 2.46
N LEU A 128 -0.70 11.98 2.32
CA LEU A 128 -1.25 10.77 2.92
C LEU A 128 -1.41 9.73 1.81
N LEU A 129 -0.62 8.67 1.88
CA LEU A 129 -0.70 7.55 0.93
C LEU A 129 -1.78 6.58 1.41
N SER A 130 -2.89 6.45 0.67
CA SER A 130 -4.06 5.67 1.11
C SER A 130 -4.39 4.52 0.16
N PRO A 131 -4.04 3.27 0.52
CA PRO A 131 -4.47 2.08 -0.22
C PRO A 131 -5.99 1.86 -0.17
N LEU A 132 -6.67 2.47 0.82
CA LEU A 132 -8.13 2.49 0.89
C LEU A 132 -8.73 3.23 -0.30
N GLU A 133 -8.25 4.44 -0.58
CA GLU A 133 -8.69 5.24 -1.72
C GLU A 133 -7.98 4.89 -3.03
N GLY A 134 -6.85 4.19 -2.96
CA GLY A 134 -6.01 3.83 -4.11
C GLY A 134 -5.19 4.98 -4.67
N ARG A 135 -4.91 6.02 -3.87
CA ARG A 135 -4.21 7.23 -4.31
C ARG A 135 -3.50 7.95 -3.16
N ALA A 136 -2.62 8.87 -3.52
CA ALA A 136 -2.10 9.87 -2.60
C ALA A 136 -3.14 10.98 -2.40
N LEU A 137 -3.30 11.44 -1.16
CA LEU A 137 -4.21 12.49 -0.75
C LEU A 137 -3.42 13.61 -0.08
N PRO A 138 -3.89 14.86 -0.13
CA PRO A 138 -3.38 15.91 0.74
C PRO A 138 -3.46 15.47 2.20
N ARG A 139 -2.41 15.73 2.98
CA ARG A 139 -2.42 15.41 4.40
C ARG A 139 -3.48 16.25 5.12
N PRO A 140 -4.31 15.65 6.00
CA PRO A 140 -5.25 16.41 6.80
C PRO A 140 -4.51 17.37 7.74
N PRO A 141 -5.13 18.51 8.13
CA PRO A 141 -4.50 19.49 8.99
C PRO A 141 -4.11 18.90 10.36
N PRO A 142 -3.03 19.38 11.00
CA PRO A 142 -2.66 18.97 12.34
C PRO A 142 -3.81 19.12 13.33
N GLY A 143 -4.00 18.16 14.22
CA GLY A 143 -5.09 18.18 15.21
C GLY A 143 -6.45 17.68 14.70
N THR A 144 -6.54 17.22 13.44
CA THR A 144 -7.75 16.53 12.96
C THR A 144 -8.06 15.31 13.85
N PRO A 145 -9.24 15.23 14.49
CA PRO A 145 -9.62 14.08 15.32
C PRO A 145 -9.54 12.77 14.53
N GLY A 146 -8.89 11.76 15.10
CA GLY A 146 -8.66 10.47 14.40
C GLY A 146 -7.58 10.53 13.30
N GLY A 147 -6.89 11.66 13.15
CA GLY A 147 -5.83 11.84 12.17
C GLY A 147 -4.56 11.04 12.50
N LEU A 148 -3.84 10.64 11.45
CA LEU A 148 -2.56 9.96 11.58
C LEU A 148 -1.49 10.92 12.14
N ARG A 149 -0.60 10.38 12.98
CA ARG A 149 0.54 11.15 13.48
C ARG A 149 1.41 11.60 12.31
N PRO A 150 1.83 12.88 12.27
CA PRO A 150 2.75 13.36 11.25
C PRO A 150 4.04 12.53 11.22
N ALA A 151 4.43 12.10 10.04
CA ALA A 151 5.69 11.41 9.79
C ALA A 151 6.28 11.87 8.46
N PRO A 152 7.61 11.69 8.25
CA PRO A 152 8.25 11.98 6.97
C PRO A 152 7.61 11.24 5.79
N LEU A 153 7.08 10.04 6.04
CA LEU A 153 6.27 9.27 5.12
C LEU A 153 5.01 8.79 5.85
N THR A 154 3.84 9.07 5.30
CA THR A 154 2.55 8.68 5.89
C THR A 154 1.84 7.70 4.98
N LEU A 155 2.01 6.40 5.24
CA LEU A 155 1.30 5.32 4.58
C LEU A 155 0.24 4.74 5.52
N GLN A 156 -1.02 4.89 5.15
CA GLN A 156 -2.15 4.44 5.93
C GLN A 156 -2.31 2.92 5.83
N ASP A 157 -2.60 2.25 6.96
CA ASP A 157 -3.07 0.87 6.94
C ASP A 157 -4.43 0.81 6.22
N PRO A 158 -4.66 -0.16 5.32
CA PRO A 158 -5.89 -0.22 4.54
C PRO A 158 -7.15 -0.39 5.39
N PHE A 159 -7.07 -1.01 6.58
CA PHE A 159 -8.22 -1.22 7.46
C PHE A 159 -8.19 -0.32 8.70
N GLU A 160 -7.07 -0.27 9.41
CA GLU A 160 -6.91 0.54 10.61
C GLU A 160 -6.51 1.97 10.24
N LEU A 161 -7.47 2.83 9.91
CA LEU A 161 -7.19 4.14 9.30
C LEU A 161 -6.45 5.13 10.23
N SER A 162 -6.41 4.84 11.53
CA SER A 162 -5.60 5.53 12.54
C SER A 162 -4.16 5.01 12.67
N HIS A 163 -3.78 4.00 11.89
CA HIS A 163 -2.44 3.42 11.89
C HIS A 163 -1.63 3.85 10.65
N ASN A 164 -0.46 4.46 10.91
CA ASN A 164 0.54 4.76 9.88
C ASN A 164 1.61 3.65 9.91
N VAL A 165 1.64 2.80 8.88
CA VAL A 165 2.54 1.64 8.80
C VAL A 165 4.01 2.05 8.59
N THR A 166 4.26 3.32 8.30
CA THR A 166 5.60 3.93 8.17
C THR A 166 5.92 4.90 9.31
N ALA A 167 5.19 4.86 10.43
CA ALA A 167 5.45 5.74 11.58
C ALA A 167 6.87 5.59 12.17
N ASN A 168 7.52 4.44 11.98
CA ASN A 168 8.89 4.19 12.40
C ASN A 168 9.96 4.77 11.45
N VAL A 169 9.57 5.23 10.26
CA VAL A 169 10.48 5.62 9.19
C VAL A 169 10.97 7.05 9.39
N THR A 170 12.29 7.24 9.38
CA THR A 170 12.92 8.56 9.58
C THR A 170 13.03 9.35 8.27
N ALA A 171 13.21 10.67 8.37
CA ALA A 171 13.42 11.53 7.20
C ALA A 171 14.65 11.12 6.37
N ARG A 172 15.71 10.64 7.03
CA ARG A 172 16.90 10.09 6.36
C ARG A 172 16.61 8.82 5.55
N THR A 173 15.69 7.98 6.03
CA THR A 173 15.26 6.80 5.27
C THR A 173 14.43 7.23 4.07
N VAL A 174 13.50 8.17 4.26
CA VAL A 174 12.68 8.71 3.16
C VAL A 174 13.57 9.35 2.09
N SER A 175 14.53 10.19 2.46
CA SER A 175 15.42 10.86 1.50
C SER A 175 16.32 9.91 0.70
N ARG A 176 16.45 8.64 1.11
CA ARG A 176 17.18 7.60 0.37
C ARG A 176 16.25 6.71 -0.47
N PHE A 177 14.94 6.77 -0.20
CA PHE A 177 13.91 6.06 -0.93
C PHE A 177 13.52 6.80 -2.22
N VAL A 178 13.59 8.14 -2.18
CA VAL A 178 13.36 9.05 -3.32
C VAL A 178 14.64 9.26 -4.12
#